data_AF-A0A673IXI6-F1
#
_entry.id   AF-A0A673IXI6-F1
#
_cell.length_a   1.000
_cell.length_b   1.000
_cell.length_c   1.000
_cell.angle_alpha   90.00
_cell.angle_beta   90.00
_cell.angle_gamma   90.00
#
_symmetry.space_group_name_H-M   'P 1'
#
loop_
_entity.id
_entity.type
_entity.pdbx_description
1 polymer ?
#
loop_
_entity_poly.entity_id
_entity_poly.type
_entity_poly.pdbx_seq_one_letter_code
_entity_poly.pdbx_strand_id
1 'polypeptide(L)'
;MADKSNAESIITETQKRISNAFDVFDHESNKTVDVREIGTIIRSLGCFPSEAELHDIIAELEDEEPTGFVRYEKFLPTMTKILLERKFRPITEDLLLQAFEVLDQQKKGHLEPEELTKYLTQEGEPFTQEEIDEMLSAAVDPDKNVILYKDFVSMMTFDDTR
;
A
#
# COMPACT_ATOMS: atom_id res chain seq x y z
N MET A 1 5.48 -4.25 -35.48
CA MET A 1 4.19 -4.91 -35.23
C MET A 1 4.21 -5.71 -33.93
N ALA A 2 5.26 -6.50 -33.63
CA ALA A 2 5.38 -7.24 -32.37
C ALA A 2 5.39 -6.38 -31.09
N ASP A 3 6.05 -5.21 -31.13
CA ASP A 3 6.20 -4.32 -29.95
C ASP A 3 4.89 -3.63 -29.55
N LYS A 4 4.05 -3.24 -30.53
CA LYS A 4 2.71 -2.69 -30.28
C LYS A 4 1.75 -3.74 -29.70
N SER A 5 1.80 -4.96 -30.22
CA SER A 5 0.99 -6.08 -29.74
C SER A 5 1.31 -6.45 -28.28
N ASN A 6 2.57 -6.29 -27.86
CA ASN A 6 2.99 -6.55 -26.50
C ASN A 6 2.52 -5.45 -25.53
N ALA A 7 2.65 -4.18 -25.94
CA ALA A 7 2.17 -3.04 -25.15
C ALA A 7 0.65 -3.07 -24.94
N GLU A 8 -0.13 -3.37 -25.99
CA GLU A 8 -1.59 -3.53 -25.90
C GLU A 8 -1.98 -4.66 -24.94
N SER A 9 -1.22 -5.77 -24.96
CA SER A 9 -1.44 -6.90 -24.04
C SER A 9 -1.22 -6.52 -22.58
N ILE A 10 -0.13 -5.81 -22.28
CA ILE A 10 0.21 -5.36 -20.91
C ILE A 10 -0.87 -4.39 -20.39
N ILE A 11 -1.32 -3.46 -21.22
CA ILE A 11 -2.37 -2.51 -20.83
C ILE A 11 -3.67 -3.25 -20.52
N THR A 12 -4.08 -4.18 -21.38
CA THR A 12 -5.32 -4.96 -21.21
C THR A 12 -5.28 -5.80 -19.93
N GLU A 13 -4.16 -6.46 -19.66
CA GLU A 13 -3.97 -7.24 -18.44
C GLU A 13 -3.97 -6.36 -17.18
N THR A 14 -3.30 -5.20 -17.23
CA THR A 14 -3.30 -4.22 -16.15
C THR A 14 -4.70 -3.71 -15.85
N GLN A 15 -5.45 -3.32 -16.89
CA GLN A 15 -6.83 -2.88 -16.74
C GLN A 15 -7.72 -3.97 -16.13
N LYS A 16 -7.58 -5.22 -16.57
CA LYS A 16 -8.31 -6.35 -15.99
C LYS A 16 -8.03 -6.53 -14.50
N ARG A 17 -6.77 -6.40 -14.07
CA ARG A 17 -6.41 -6.44 -12.65
C ARG A 17 -7.05 -5.30 -11.86
N ILE A 18 -7.04 -4.09 -12.41
CA ILE A 18 -7.72 -2.92 -11.80
C ILE A 18 -9.22 -3.16 -11.68
N SER A 19 -9.88 -3.65 -12.74
CA SER A 19 -11.31 -3.97 -12.73
C SER A 19 -11.65 -4.99 -11.65
N ASN A 20 -10.89 -6.08 -11.58
CA ASN A 20 -11.12 -7.12 -10.60
C ASN A 20 -10.96 -6.59 -9.16
N ALA A 21 -9.96 -5.75 -8.90
CA ALA A 21 -9.78 -5.14 -7.58
C ALA A 21 -10.93 -4.19 -7.22
N PHE A 22 -11.38 -3.37 -8.18
CA PHE A 22 -12.51 -2.45 -7.97
C PHE A 22 -13.82 -3.19 -7.71
N ASP A 23 -14.12 -4.23 -8.50
CA ASP A 23 -15.37 -5.00 -8.40
C ASP A 23 -15.52 -5.75 -7.06
N VAL A 24 -14.43 -5.99 -6.31
CA VAL A 24 -14.49 -6.55 -4.95
C VAL A 24 -15.14 -5.58 -3.95
N PHE A 25 -14.95 -4.28 -4.15
CA PHE A 25 -15.45 -3.22 -3.26
C PHE A 25 -16.74 -2.56 -3.80
N ASP A 26 -17.06 -2.72 -5.09
CA ASP A 26 -18.36 -2.31 -5.66
C ASP A 26 -19.48 -3.28 -5.24
N HIS A 27 -19.86 -3.23 -3.96
CA HIS A 27 -20.85 -4.12 -3.36
C HIS A 27 -22.23 -4.04 -4.03
N GLU A 28 -22.59 -2.89 -4.59
CA GLU A 28 -23.88 -2.66 -5.26
C GLU A 28 -23.84 -2.95 -6.76
N SER A 29 -22.66 -3.27 -7.32
CA SER A 29 -22.43 -3.44 -8.76
C SER A 29 -22.91 -2.23 -9.57
N ASN A 30 -22.78 -1.03 -9.00
CA ASN A 30 -23.25 0.23 -9.57
C ASN A 30 -22.11 1.06 -10.21
N LYS A 31 -20.89 0.50 -10.26
CA LYS A 31 -19.66 1.13 -10.75
C LYS A 31 -19.18 2.32 -9.93
N THR A 32 -19.47 2.29 -8.63
CA THR A 32 -18.94 3.23 -7.65
C THR A 32 -18.41 2.49 -6.42
N VAL A 33 -17.43 3.08 -5.75
CA VAL A 33 -16.89 2.60 -4.46
C VAL A 33 -16.81 3.79 -3.51
N ASP A 34 -16.85 3.51 -2.21
CA ASP A 34 -16.69 4.56 -1.21
C ASP A 34 -15.26 5.12 -1.27
N VAL A 35 -15.11 6.44 -1.18
CA VAL A 35 -13.80 7.09 -1.21
C VAL A 35 -12.83 6.56 -0.14
N ARG A 36 -13.37 6.09 1.00
CA ARG A 36 -12.60 5.50 2.10
C ARG A 36 -11.97 4.15 1.74
N GLU A 37 -12.47 3.47 0.71
CA GLU A 37 -11.96 2.16 0.27
C GLU A 37 -10.82 2.29 -0.73
N ILE A 38 -10.60 3.48 -1.30
CA ILE A 38 -9.62 3.71 -2.37
C ILE A 38 -8.20 3.36 -1.93
N GLY A 39 -7.80 3.71 -0.70
CA GLY A 39 -6.49 3.34 -0.18
C GLY A 39 -6.27 1.83 -0.17
N THR A 40 -7.28 1.07 0.27
CA THR A 40 -7.24 -0.40 0.31
C THR A 40 -7.18 -0.99 -1.10
N ILE A 41 -7.98 -0.47 -2.04
CA ILE A 41 -7.95 -0.94 -3.44
C ILE A 41 -6.57 -0.69 -4.07
N ILE A 42 -6.00 0.51 -3.88
CA ILE A 42 -4.68 0.86 -4.42
C ILE A 42 -3.59 -0.04 -3.84
N ARG A 43 -3.61 -0.28 -2.52
CA ARG A 43 -2.67 -1.20 -1.85
C ARG A 43 -2.82 -2.64 -2.33
N SER A 44 -4.05 -3.10 -2.58
CA SER A 44 -4.31 -4.44 -3.16
C SER A 44 -3.75 -4.61 -4.58
N LEU A 45 -3.59 -3.51 -5.32
CA LEU A 45 -2.96 -3.50 -6.65
C LEU A 45 -1.42 -3.49 -6.60
N GLY A 46 -0.84 -3.50 -5.39
CA GLY A 46 0.60 -3.47 -5.15
C GLY A 46 1.21 -2.06 -5.18
N CYS A 47 0.38 -1.03 -5.00
CA CYS A 47 0.82 0.37 -4.89
C CYS A 47 0.74 0.85 -3.44
N PHE A 48 1.82 1.43 -2.93
CA PHE A 48 1.94 1.89 -1.54
C PHE A 48 2.21 3.40 -1.49
N PRO A 49 1.24 4.25 -1.87
CA PRO A 49 1.38 5.70 -1.72
C PRO A 49 1.39 6.09 -0.23
N SER A 50 2.02 7.21 0.09
CA SER A 50 1.87 7.87 1.39
C SER A 50 0.44 8.39 1.58
N GLU A 51 0.04 8.78 2.78
CA GLU A 51 -1.30 9.34 3.02
C GLU A 51 -1.49 10.67 2.27
N ALA A 52 -0.44 11.51 2.20
CA ALA A 52 -0.48 12.72 1.38
C ALA A 52 -0.63 12.41 -0.12
N GLU A 53 0.11 11.42 -0.63
CA GLU A 53 0.01 11.01 -2.04
C GLU A 53 -1.36 10.37 -2.35
N LEU A 54 -1.91 9.58 -1.42
CA LEU A 54 -3.23 8.98 -1.53
C LEU A 54 -4.32 10.07 -1.57
N HIS A 55 -4.21 11.09 -0.72
CA HIS A 55 -5.11 12.23 -0.74
C HIS A 55 -5.08 12.95 -2.10
N ASP A 56 -3.89 13.16 -2.69
CA ASP A 56 -3.77 13.77 -4.02
C ASP A 56 -4.41 12.91 -5.12
N ILE A 57 -4.25 11.57 -5.05
CA ILE A 57 -4.91 10.64 -5.97
C ILE A 57 -6.44 10.72 -5.81
N ILE A 58 -6.94 10.73 -4.58
CA ILE A 58 -8.37 10.85 -4.29
C ILE A 58 -8.93 12.16 -4.85
N ALA A 59 -8.23 13.28 -4.64
CA ALA A 59 -8.64 14.58 -5.16
C ALA A 59 -8.69 14.61 -6.70
N GLU A 60 -7.82 13.87 -7.40
CA GLU A 60 -7.89 13.68 -8.86
C GLU A 60 -9.11 12.84 -9.29
N LEU A 61 -9.57 11.93 -8.42
CA LEU A 61 -10.69 11.02 -8.69
C LEU A 61 -12.07 11.62 -8.35
N GLU A 62 -12.14 12.60 -7.46
CA GLU A 62 -13.40 13.23 -7.08
C GLU A 62 -14.01 14.06 -8.24
N ASP A 63 -15.34 14.19 -8.21
CA ASP A 63 -16.09 15.09 -9.10
C ASP A 63 -15.99 16.55 -8.60
N GLU A 64 -16.45 17.51 -9.43
CA GLU A 64 -16.49 18.93 -9.03
C GLU A 64 -17.26 19.13 -7.70
N GLU A 65 -18.21 18.25 -7.41
CA GLU A 65 -18.88 18.14 -6.13
C GLU A 65 -18.49 16.83 -5.44
N PRO A 66 -18.01 16.87 -4.17
CA PRO A 66 -17.62 15.66 -3.45
C PRO A 66 -18.87 14.84 -3.13
N THR A 67 -18.98 13.68 -3.77
CA THR A 67 -20.11 12.76 -3.58
C THR A 67 -19.87 11.73 -2.46
N GLY A 68 -18.63 11.61 -1.99
CA GLY A 68 -18.17 10.52 -1.11
C GLY A 68 -17.93 9.20 -1.85
N PHE A 69 -18.15 9.16 -3.16
CA PHE A 69 -17.97 7.98 -3.99
C PHE A 69 -17.02 8.26 -5.16
N VAL A 70 -16.23 7.26 -5.52
CA VAL A 70 -15.38 7.30 -6.71
C VAL A 70 -15.97 6.40 -7.79
N ARG A 71 -16.08 6.95 -9.00
CA ARG A 71 -16.62 6.22 -10.15
C ARG A 71 -15.53 5.43 -10.85
N TYR A 72 -15.88 4.22 -11.30
CA TYR A 72 -15.00 3.35 -12.06
C TYR A 72 -14.41 4.03 -13.31
N GLU A 73 -15.20 4.88 -13.98
CA GLU A 73 -14.79 5.61 -15.19
C GLU A 73 -13.60 6.57 -14.97
N LYS A 74 -13.44 7.08 -13.74
CA LYS A 74 -12.29 7.89 -13.33
C LYS A 74 -11.17 7.02 -12.75
N PHE A 75 -11.53 6.02 -11.95
CA PHE A 75 -10.56 5.15 -11.29
C PHE A 75 -9.68 4.38 -12.27
N LEU A 76 -10.29 3.73 -13.28
CA LEU A 76 -9.58 2.89 -14.23
C LEU A 76 -8.46 3.63 -14.98
N PRO A 77 -8.68 4.78 -15.65
CA PRO A 77 -7.62 5.48 -16.36
C PRO A 77 -6.52 6.01 -15.43
N THR A 78 -6.88 6.55 -14.26
CA THR A 78 -5.91 7.05 -13.27
C THR A 78 -5.00 5.93 -12.77
N MET A 79 -5.58 4.79 -12.36
CA MET A 79 -4.78 3.64 -11.91
C MET A 79 -3.99 2.98 -13.02
N THR A 80 -4.54 2.94 -14.25
CA THR A 80 -3.80 2.43 -15.42
C THR A 80 -2.53 3.25 -15.62
N LYS A 81 -2.63 4.59 -15.55
CA LYS A 81 -1.47 5.48 -15.67
C LYS A 81 -0.46 5.24 -14.55
N ILE A 82 -0.90 5.19 -13.29
CA ILE A 82 -0.04 4.96 -12.11
C ILE A 82 0.76 3.65 -12.25
N LEU A 83 0.09 2.55 -12.63
CA LEU A 83 0.72 1.24 -12.75
C LEU A 83 1.69 1.16 -13.94
N LEU A 84 1.33 1.75 -15.09
CA LEU A 84 2.21 1.79 -16.26
C LEU A 84 3.45 2.68 -16.04
N GLU A 85 3.29 3.79 -15.31
CA GLU A 85 4.39 4.66 -14.89
C GLU A 85 5.22 4.07 -13.74
N ARG A 86 4.80 2.90 -13.20
CA ARG A 86 5.47 2.20 -12.10
C ARG A 86 5.65 3.08 -10.85
N LYS A 87 4.65 3.91 -10.56
CA LYS A 87 4.60 4.76 -9.36
C LYS A 87 4.20 3.93 -8.13
N PHE A 88 4.62 4.39 -6.96
CA PHE A 88 4.28 3.82 -5.64
C PHE A 88 4.61 2.32 -5.52
N ARG A 89 5.70 1.87 -6.16
CA ARG A 89 6.10 0.46 -6.07
C ARG A 89 6.50 0.09 -4.65
N PRO A 90 6.34 -1.19 -4.26
CA PRO A 90 6.77 -1.66 -2.96
C PRO A 90 8.26 -1.39 -2.74
N ILE A 91 8.61 -1.07 -1.50
CA ILE A 91 10.00 -0.97 -1.08
C ILE A 91 10.59 -2.38 -1.08
N THR A 92 11.80 -2.54 -1.62
CA THR A 92 12.49 -3.83 -1.64
C THR A 92 12.83 -4.29 -0.23
N GLU A 93 12.78 -5.61 0.01
CA GLU A 93 13.17 -6.25 1.27
C GLU A 93 14.53 -5.75 1.80
N ASP A 94 15.56 -5.70 0.95
CA ASP A 94 16.89 -5.22 1.34
C ASP A 94 16.88 -3.80 1.91
N LEU A 95 16.07 -2.90 1.31
CA LEU A 95 15.98 -1.51 1.73
C LEU A 95 15.16 -1.37 3.02
N LEU A 96 14.10 -2.16 3.17
CA LEU A 96 13.34 -2.23 4.43
C LEU A 96 14.22 -2.76 5.57
N LEU A 97 14.98 -3.83 5.35
CA LEU A 97 15.93 -4.36 6.32
C LEU A 97 16.96 -3.31 6.74
N GLN A 98 17.54 -2.60 5.76
CA GLN A 98 18.47 -1.49 6.03
C GLN A 98 17.83 -0.38 6.87
N ALA A 99 16.56 -0.04 6.61
CA ALA A 99 15.84 0.95 7.40
C ALA A 99 15.70 0.51 8.86
N PHE A 100 15.31 -0.75 9.11
CA PHE A 100 15.24 -1.29 10.47
C PHE A 100 16.61 -1.37 11.16
N GLU A 101 17.67 -1.73 10.44
CA GLU A 101 19.04 -1.75 10.97
C GLU A 101 19.53 -0.34 11.40
N VAL A 102 19.03 0.73 10.78
CA VAL A 102 19.31 2.12 11.22
C VAL A 102 18.62 2.43 12.55
N LEU A 103 17.44 1.85 12.80
CA LEU A 103 16.72 2.00 14.08
C LEU A 103 17.40 1.20 15.20
N ASP A 104 17.96 0.02 14.89
CA ASP A 104 18.70 -0.84 15.81
C ASP A 104 20.15 -0.36 16.01
N GLN A 105 20.31 0.81 16.65
CA GLN A 105 21.61 1.44 16.88
C GLN A 105 22.62 0.55 17.61
N GLN A 106 22.12 -0.37 18.44
CA GLN A 106 22.93 -1.29 19.24
C GLN A 106 23.22 -2.62 18.51
N LYS A 107 22.66 -2.83 17.32
CA LYS A 107 22.78 -4.06 16.51
C LYS A 107 22.35 -5.31 17.28
N LYS A 108 21.25 -5.20 18.03
CA LYS A 108 20.63 -6.29 18.80
C LYS A 108 20.03 -7.37 17.89
N GLY A 109 19.72 -7.04 16.64
CA GLY A 109 18.98 -7.90 15.71
C GLY A 109 17.46 -7.88 15.92
N HIS A 110 16.97 -6.99 16.78
CA HIS A 110 15.55 -6.81 17.10
C HIS A 110 15.29 -5.39 17.60
N LEU A 111 14.03 -4.97 17.59
CA LEU A 111 13.57 -3.72 18.19
C LEU A 111 12.61 -4.00 19.34
N GLU A 112 12.61 -3.11 20.34
CA GLU A 112 11.57 -3.07 21.35
C GLU A 112 10.32 -2.37 20.79
N PRO A 113 9.08 -2.77 21.19
CA PRO A 113 7.85 -2.12 20.73
C PRO A 113 7.85 -0.61 20.94
N GLU A 114 8.42 -0.14 22.05
CA GLU A 114 8.54 1.27 22.40
C GLU A 114 9.50 2.02 21.46
N GLU A 115 10.58 1.36 21.00
CA GLU A 115 11.52 1.94 20.04
C GLU A 115 10.81 2.18 18.70
N LEU A 116 10.10 1.16 18.18
CA LEU A 116 9.37 1.30 16.92
C LEU A 116 8.24 2.34 17.02
N THR A 117 7.46 2.30 18.11
CA THR A 117 6.36 3.25 18.36
C THR A 117 6.86 4.69 18.32
N LYS A 118 8.00 4.96 18.96
CA LYS A 118 8.60 6.29 18.97
C LYS A 118 8.90 6.79 17.56
N TYR A 119 9.49 5.96 16.71
CA TYR A 119 9.83 6.35 15.34
C TYR A 119 8.58 6.61 14.50
N LEU A 120 7.59 5.72 14.56
CA LEU A 120 6.37 5.82 13.76
C LEU A 120 5.43 6.94 14.20
N THR A 121 5.57 7.47 15.41
CA THR A 121 4.75 8.59 15.92
C THR A 121 5.45 9.94 15.85
N GLN A 122 6.77 9.99 15.66
CA GLN A 122 7.55 11.23 15.69
C GLN A 122 8.14 11.64 14.34
N GLU A 123 8.38 10.69 13.45
CA GLU A 123 9.07 10.92 12.18
C GLU A 123 8.14 10.64 10.99
N GLY A 124 8.27 11.43 9.92
CA GLY A 124 7.49 11.24 8.69
C GLY A 124 6.01 11.58 8.83
N GLU A 125 5.15 10.72 8.28
CA GLU A 125 3.69 10.78 8.47
C GLU A 125 3.35 9.97 9.74
N PRO A 126 3.02 10.65 10.85
CA PRO A 126 2.90 9.99 12.14
C PRO A 126 1.65 9.10 12.17
N PHE A 127 1.84 7.89 12.67
CA PHE A 127 0.77 6.93 12.86
C PHE A 127 -0.12 7.35 14.03
N THR A 128 -1.41 7.07 13.91
CA THR A 128 -2.36 7.13 15.02
C THR A 128 -2.09 6.01 16.02
N GLN A 129 -2.61 6.15 17.24
CA GLN A 129 -2.45 5.11 18.26
C GLN A 129 -3.07 3.78 17.81
N GLU A 130 -4.19 3.84 17.10
CA GLU A 130 -4.88 2.67 16.56
C GLU A 130 -4.01 1.93 15.52
N GLU A 131 -3.38 2.66 14.61
CA GLU A 131 -2.46 2.08 13.61
C GLU A 131 -1.20 1.49 14.25
N ILE A 132 -0.67 2.12 15.30
CA ILE A 132 0.45 1.57 16.08
C ILE A 132 0.03 0.26 16.74
N ASP A 133 -1.12 0.22 17.41
CA ASP A 133 -1.59 -0.96 18.13
C ASP A 133 -1.81 -2.12 17.16
N GLU A 134 -2.40 -1.86 15.99
CA GLU A 134 -2.55 -2.85 14.92
C GLU A 134 -1.19 -3.35 14.41
N MET A 135 -0.25 -2.44 14.13
CA MET A 135 1.08 -2.81 13.65
C MET A 135 1.85 -3.65 14.67
N LEU A 136 1.83 -3.26 15.94
CA LEU A 136 2.51 -3.99 17.01
C LEU A 136 1.88 -5.37 17.22
N SER A 137 0.56 -5.50 17.10
CA SER A 137 -0.12 -6.79 17.19
C SER A 137 0.35 -7.80 16.13
N ALA A 138 0.76 -7.30 14.96
CA ALA A 138 1.29 -8.12 13.88
C ALA A 138 2.82 -8.33 13.97
N ALA A 139 3.56 -7.37 14.52
CA ALA A 139 5.03 -7.35 14.49
C ALA A 139 5.72 -7.97 15.71
N VAL A 140 5.07 -7.95 16.88
CA VAL A 140 5.69 -8.34 18.15
C VAL A 140 5.66 -9.86 18.32
N ASP A 141 6.83 -10.45 18.58
CA ASP A 141 6.94 -11.86 18.96
C ASP A 141 6.23 -12.07 20.31
N PRO A 142 5.19 -12.94 20.39
CA PRO A 142 4.36 -13.07 21.58
C PRO A 142 5.10 -13.67 22.78
N ASP A 143 6.19 -14.42 22.56
CA ASP A 143 6.96 -15.05 23.63
C ASP A 143 8.08 -14.14 24.15
N LYS A 144 8.68 -13.34 23.25
CA LYS A 144 9.85 -12.51 23.57
C LYS A 144 9.52 -11.05 23.82
N ASN A 145 8.33 -10.59 23.42
CA ASN A 145 7.91 -9.18 23.46
C ASN A 145 8.90 -8.24 22.75
N VAL A 146 9.43 -8.68 21.61
CA VAL A 146 10.33 -7.90 20.74
C VAL A 146 9.95 -8.10 19.29
N ILE A 147 10.36 -7.16 18.44
CA ILE A 147 10.14 -7.22 16.99
C ILE A 147 11.41 -7.75 16.34
N LEU A 148 11.36 -9.00 15.88
CA LEU A 148 12.42 -9.60 15.06
C LEU A 148 12.27 -9.06 13.64
N TYR A 149 12.83 -7.88 13.38
CA TYR A 149 12.57 -7.14 12.15
C TYR A 149 12.96 -7.89 10.86
N LYS A 150 13.89 -8.84 10.91
CA LYS A 150 14.20 -9.70 9.74
C LYS A 150 13.04 -10.60 9.36
N ASP A 151 12.45 -11.24 10.36
CA ASP A 151 11.29 -12.13 10.17
C ASP A 151 10.07 -11.29 9.78
N PHE A 152 9.90 -10.14 10.41
CA PHE A 152 8.81 -9.21 10.12
C PHE A 152 8.89 -8.64 8.70
N VAL A 153 10.05 -8.17 8.24
CA VAL A 153 10.21 -7.70 6.86
C VAL A 153 9.97 -8.84 5.87
N SER A 154 10.49 -10.04 6.15
CA SER A 154 10.24 -11.20 5.28
C SER A 154 8.75 -11.52 5.18
N MET A 155 7.99 -11.36 6.27
CA MET A 155 6.53 -11.49 6.26
C MET A 155 5.85 -10.38 5.46
N MET A 156 6.31 -9.13 5.56
CA MET A 156 5.77 -7.98 4.83
C MET A 156 6.01 -8.04 3.32
N THR A 157 7.14 -8.62 2.91
CA THR A 157 7.53 -8.73 1.50
C THR A 157 7.17 -10.08 0.87
N PHE A 158 6.54 -10.99 1.64
CA PHE A 158 6.07 -12.26 1.12
C PHE A 158 4.86 -12.06 0.22
N ASP A 159 5.13 -11.96 -1.09
CA ASP A 159 4.11 -12.01 -2.13
C ASP A 159 3.49 -13.42 -2.22
N ASP A 160 2.17 -13.52 -2.03
CA ASP A 160 1.35 -14.73 -2.25
C ASP A 160 1.23 -15.12 -3.74
N THR A 161 2.12 -14.61 -4.60
CA THR A 161 2.07 -14.73 -6.07
C THR A 161 3.25 -15.49 -6.68
N ARG A 162 3.90 -16.39 -5.93
CA ARG A 162 4.82 -17.39 -6.50
C ARG A 162 4.10 -18.60 -7.07
#